data_AF-A0A9Q0T270-F1
#
_entry.id   AF-A0A9Q0T270-F1
#
_cell.length_a   1.000
_cell.length_b   1.000
_cell.length_c   1.000
_cell.angle_alpha   90.00
_cell.angle_beta   90.00
_cell.angle_gamma   90.00
#
_symmetry.space_group_name_H-M   'P 1'
#
loop_
_entity.id
_entity.type
_entity.pdbx_description
1 polymer ?
#
loop_
_entity_poly.entity_id
_entity_poly.type
_entity_poly.pdbx_seq_one_letter_code
_entity_poly.pdbx_strand_id
1 'polypeptide(L)'
;MACFQRAAVACTLVLMSFFVGLSQAKDVLVGGKTDAWKIPSSESSDSLNKWAEEARFLVGDSLVWKYDGQKDSVLQVTKEGLCYLQHYKPYRGIQGWEYQGEP
;
A
#
# COMPACT_ATOMS: atom_id res chain seq x y z
N MET A 1 23.51 40.82 17.75
CA MET A 1 23.69 39.45 17.22
C MET A 1 22.63 38.45 17.70
N ALA A 2 22.16 38.50 18.95
CA ALA A 2 21.15 37.53 19.47
C ALA A 2 19.76 37.58 18.79
N CYS A 3 19.29 38.75 18.34
CA CYS A 3 17.98 38.89 17.70
C CYS A 3 17.92 38.21 16.31
N PHE A 4 19.00 38.32 15.55
CA PHE A 4 19.16 37.68 14.25
C PHE A 4 19.15 36.15 14.37
N GLN A 5 19.84 35.61 15.39
CA GLN A 5 19.85 34.17 15.68
C GLN A 5 18.45 33.64 16.03
N ARG A 6 17.67 34.38 16.84
CA ARG A 6 16.30 33.99 17.21
C ARG A 6 15.35 34.00 16.01
N ALA A 7 15.48 34.99 15.13
CA ALA A 7 14.70 35.06 13.89
C ALA A 7 15.05 33.91 12.94
N ALA A 8 16.33 33.58 12.77
CA ALA A 8 16.77 32.46 11.93
C ALA A 8 16.27 31.10 12.47
N VAL A 9 16.32 30.89 13.79
CA VAL A 9 15.77 29.68 14.44
C VAL A 9 14.25 29.61 14.27
N ALA A 10 13.53 30.72 14.45
CA ALA A 10 12.08 30.75 14.23
C ALA A 10 11.72 30.44 12.76
N CYS A 11 12.42 31.05 11.79
CA CYS A 11 12.19 30.78 10.37
C CYS A 11 12.49 29.32 10.00
N THR A 12 13.57 28.74 10.51
CA THR A 12 13.91 27.33 10.24
C THR A 12 12.86 26.37 10.83
N LEU A 13 12.33 26.65 12.02
CA LEU A 13 11.25 25.86 12.62
C LEU A 13 9.94 25.96 11.82
N VAL A 14 9.56 27.16 11.36
CA VAL A 14 8.37 27.36 10.52
C VAL A 14 8.52 26.61 9.19
N LEU A 15 9.68 26.70 8.54
CA LEU A 15 9.95 25.97 7.29
C LEU A 15 9.89 24.45 7.51
N MET A 16 10.53 23.92 8.55
CA MET A 16 10.45 22.50 8.93
C MET A 16 9.00 22.04 9.12
N SER A 17 8.17 22.80 9.85
CA SER A 17 6.76 22.45 10.06
C SER A 17 5.96 22.41 8.75
N PHE A 18 6.28 23.27 7.79
CA PHE A 18 5.62 23.30 6.48
C PHE A 18 5.97 22.05 5.65
N PHE A 19 7.24 21.62 5.67
CA PHE A 19 7.67 20.40 4.97
C PHE A 19 7.08 19.12 5.57
N VAL A 20 6.90 19.05 6.89
CA VAL A 20 6.28 17.89 7.55
C VAL A 20 4.82 17.70 7.13
N GLY A 21 4.09 18.79 6.84
CA GLY A 21 2.70 18.72 6.40
C GLY A 21 2.48 18.21 4.97
N LEU A 22 3.54 18.08 4.15
CA LEU A 22 3.43 17.65 2.76
C LEU A 22 3.49 16.13 2.57
N SER A 23 3.89 15.39 3.60
CA SER A 23 3.94 13.93 3.56
C SER A 23 2.73 13.35 4.29
N GLN A 24 1.84 12.69 3.55
CA GLN A 24 0.71 11.95 4.12
C GLN A 24 0.65 10.57 3.46
N ALA A 25 0.84 9.53 4.28
CA ALA A 25 0.54 8.16 3.92
C ALA A 25 -0.98 7.94 3.83
N LYS A 26 -1.43 7.22 2.80
CA LYS A 26 -2.85 6.97 2.55
C LYS A 26 -3.18 5.48 2.58
N ASP A 27 -4.37 5.20 3.08
CA ASP A 27 -4.99 3.89 2.95
C ASP A 27 -5.78 3.84 1.64
N VAL A 28 -5.36 2.96 0.73
CA VAL A 28 -5.93 2.83 -0.62
C VAL A 28 -6.71 1.52 -0.71
N LEU A 29 -8.03 1.61 -0.87
CA LEU A 29 -8.91 0.45 -1.05
C LEU A 29 -8.67 -0.19 -2.41
N VAL A 30 -8.30 -1.48 -2.41
CA VAL A 30 -8.02 -2.23 -3.63
C VAL A 30 -9.27 -2.33 -4.50
N GLY A 31 -9.13 -1.97 -5.78
CA GLY A 31 -10.22 -1.96 -6.76
C GLY A 31 -11.30 -0.88 -6.55
N GLY A 32 -11.11 0.04 -5.60
CA GLY A 32 -12.00 1.19 -5.36
C GLY A 32 -13.35 0.86 -4.71
N LYS A 33 -13.61 -0.41 -4.37
CA LYS A 33 -14.85 -0.88 -3.76
C LYS A 33 -14.61 -2.11 -2.88
N THR A 34 -15.52 -2.36 -1.94
CA THR A 34 -15.35 -3.40 -0.91
C THR A 34 -15.50 -4.83 -1.43
N ASP A 35 -16.10 -5.04 -2.59
CA ASP A 35 -16.30 -6.34 -3.24
C ASP A 35 -15.36 -6.58 -4.43
N ALA A 36 -14.30 -5.76 -4.56
CA ALA A 36 -13.39 -5.84 -5.69
C ALA A 36 -12.45 -7.05 -5.63
N TRP A 37 -12.07 -7.49 -4.42
CA TRP A 37 -11.25 -8.69 -4.24
C TRP A 37 -12.12 -9.93 -4.29
N LYS A 38 -12.23 -10.52 -5.49
CA LYS A 38 -12.99 -11.73 -5.77
C LYS A 38 -12.45 -12.41 -7.03
N ILE A 39 -12.85 -13.67 -7.21
CA ILE A 39 -12.56 -14.41 -8.44
C ILE A 39 -13.18 -13.67 -9.63
N PRO A 40 -12.37 -13.25 -10.63
CA PRO A 40 -12.88 -12.52 -11.78
C PRO A 40 -13.77 -13.42 -12.65
N SER A 41 -14.84 -12.84 -13.19
CA SER A 41 -15.59 -13.42 -14.31
C SER A 41 -14.87 -13.13 -15.64
N SER A 42 -15.30 -13.78 -16.74
CA SER A 42 -14.74 -13.54 -18.09
C SER A 42 -14.69 -12.06 -18.46
N GLU A 43 -15.70 -11.29 -18.07
CA GLU A 43 -15.81 -9.85 -18.37
C GLU A 43 -15.01 -8.95 -17.44
N SER A 44 -14.46 -9.47 -16.33
CA SER A 44 -13.82 -8.67 -15.27
C SER A 44 -12.39 -9.09 -14.95
N SER A 45 -11.78 -9.93 -15.79
CA SER A 45 -10.40 -10.43 -15.63
C SER A 45 -9.36 -9.34 -15.40
N ASP A 46 -9.51 -8.19 -16.07
CA ASP A 46 -8.52 -7.11 -16.03
C ASP A 46 -8.90 -5.94 -15.11
N SER A 47 -9.98 -6.08 -14.34
CA SER A 47 -10.54 -4.97 -13.55
C SER A 47 -9.56 -4.40 -12.51
N LEU A 48 -8.83 -5.27 -11.80
CA LEU A 48 -7.83 -4.84 -10.81
C LEU A 48 -6.56 -4.27 -11.46
N ASN A 49 -6.19 -4.74 -12.66
CA ASN A 49 -5.07 -4.17 -13.40
C ASN A 49 -5.38 -2.74 -13.86
N LYS A 50 -6.56 -2.52 -14.44
CA LYS A 50 -7.01 -1.17 -14.84
C LYS A 50 -7.07 -0.21 -13.66
N TRP A 51 -7.60 -0.66 -12.53
CA TRP A 51 -7.60 0.14 -11.31
C TRP A 51 -6.18 0.52 -10.87
N ALA A 52 -5.23 -0.42 -10.92
CA ALA A 52 -3.85 -0.17 -10.54
C ALA A 52 -3.14 0.81 -11.49
N GLU A 53 -3.46 0.80 -12.78
CA GLU A 53 -2.94 1.74 -13.78
C GLU A 53 -3.40 3.19 -13.52
N GLU A 54 -4.66 3.36 -13.09
CA GLU A 54 -5.25 4.66 -12.75
C GLU A 54 -4.77 5.17 -11.38
N ALA A 55 -4.43 4.25 -10.47
CA ALA A 55 -3.98 4.59 -9.13
C ALA A 55 -2.57 5.22 -9.10
N ARG A 56 -2.29 5.91 -8.00
CA ARG A 56 -0.96 6.46 -7.68
C ARG A 56 -0.58 5.98 -6.28
N PHE A 57 0.52 5.24 -6.20
CA PHE A 57 1.04 4.68 -4.95
C PHE A 57 2.34 5.39 -4.57
N LEU A 58 2.39 5.91 -3.35
CA LEU A 58 3.57 6.52 -2.77
C LEU A 58 4.15 5.61 -1.68
N VAL A 59 5.44 5.75 -1.41
CA VAL A 59 6.07 5.05 -0.28
C VAL A 59 5.43 5.54 1.02
N GLY A 60 4.94 4.59 1.81
CA GLY A 60 4.20 4.85 3.04
C GLY A 60 2.69 4.61 2.91
N ASP A 61 2.15 4.58 1.68
CA ASP A 61 0.76 4.19 1.47
C ASP A 61 0.53 2.72 1.84
N SER A 62 -0.70 2.43 2.26
CA SER A 62 -1.14 1.07 2.60
C SER A 62 -2.25 0.64 1.65
N LEU A 63 -2.13 -0.58 1.11
CA LEU A 63 -3.21 -1.19 0.35
C LEU A 63 -4.16 -1.92 1.30
N VAL A 64 -5.47 -1.68 1.14
CA VAL A 64 -6.50 -2.28 1.97
C VAL A 64 -7.31 -3.25 1.14
N TRP A 65 -7.27 -4.53 1.52
CA TRP A 65 -8.11 -5.57 0.93
C TRP A 65 -9.34 -5.81 1.80
N LYS A 66 -10.51 -5.91 1.16
CA LYS A 66 -11.77 -6.31 1.80
C LYS A 66 -12.23 -7.61 1.16
N TYR A 67 -12.24 -8.68 1.95
CA TYR A 67 -12.64 -10.02 1.50
C TYR A 67 -13.04 -10.89 2.70
N ASP A 68 -13.68 -12.02 2.41
CA ASP A 68 -13.97 -13.06 3.40
C ASP A 68 -12.71 -13.94 3.59
N GLY A 69 -12.02 -13.75 4.72
CA GLY A 69 -10.76 -14.44 5.02
C GLY A 69 -10.88 -15.95 5.24
N GLN A 70 -12.08 -16.53 5.23
CA GLN A 70 -12.30 -17.98 5.20
C GLN A 70 -12.39 -18.53 3.76
N LYS A 71 -12.68 -17.67 2.78
CA LYS A 71 -12.87 -18.05 1.37
C LYS A 71 -11.71 -17.66 0.48
N ASP A 72 -10.96 -16.65 0.89
CA ASP A 72 -9.92 -16.04 0.09
C ASP A 72 -8.73 -15.64 0.96
N SER A 73 -7.58 -15.36 0.33
CA SER A 73 -6.36 -14.92 0.98
C SER A 73 -5.56 -14.03 0.02
N VAL A 74 -4.76 -13.12 0.57
CA VAL A 74 -3.87 -12.28 -0.25
C VAL A 74 -2.44 -12.78 -0.08
N LEU A 75 -1.72 -12.88 -1.19
CA LEU A 75 -0.36 -13.38 -1.23
C LEU A 75 0.53 -12.38 -1.95
N GLN A 76 1.66 -12.05 -1.34
CA GLN A 76 2.71 -11.29 -2.02
C GLN A 76 3.58 -12.26 -2.81
N VAL A 77 3.72 -12.02 -4.11
CA VAL A 77 4.49 -12.86 -5.05
C VAL A 77 5.52 -12.01 -5.80
N THR A 78 6.61 -12.63 -6.24
CA THR A 78 7.52 -12.00 -7.20
C THR A 78 6.97 -12.10 -8.62
N LYS A 79 7.55 -11.34 -9.54
CA LYS A 79 7.15 -11.36 -10.96
C LYS A 79 7.25 -12.77 -11.56
N GLU A 80 8.28 -13.52 -11.20
CA GLU A 80 8.50 -14.89 -11.64
C GLU A 80 7.43 -15.81 -11.04
N GLY A 81 7.13 -15.67 -9.75
CA GLY A 81 6.10 -16.45 -9.06
C GLY A 81 4.70 -16.30 -9.65
N LEU A 82 4.37 -15.13 -10.22
CA LEU A 82 3.11 -14.89 -10.94
C LEU A 82 2.94 -15.83 -12.14
N CYS A 83 4.03 -16.11 -12.87
CA CYS A 83 4.00 -16.99 -14.04
C CYS A 83 3.99 -18.49 -13.68
N TYR A 84 4.39 -18.86 -12.46
CA TYR A 84 4.54 -20.25 -12.01
C TYR A 84 3.48 -20.70 -10.98
N LEU A 85 2.33 -20.03 -10.91
CA LEU A 85 1.27 -20.26 -9.91
C LEU A 85 0.68 -21.69 -9.83
N GLN A 86 1.19 -22.67 -10.58
CA GLN A 86 0.89 -24.08 -10.38
C GLN A 86 1.73 -24.79 -9.30
N HIS A 87 2.88 -24.23 -8.89
CA HIS A 87 3.82 -24.92 -7.98
C HIS A 87 4.46 -24.06 -6.87
N TYR A 88 4.01 -22.82 -6.64
CA TYR A 88 4.75 -21.87 -5.80
C TYR A 88 4.33 -21.80 -4.32
N LYS A 89 5.34 -21.76 -3.44
CA LYS A 89 5.23 -21.33 -2.03
C LYS A 89 5.26 -19.79 -1.99
N PRO A 90 4.26 -19.11 -1.39
CA PRO A 90 4.23 -17.65 -1.34
C PRO A 90 5.36 -17.09 -0.46
N TYR A 91 5.92 -15.94 -0.84
CA TYR A 91 6.96 -15.26 -0.06
C TYR A 91 6.44 -14.79 1.31
N ARG A 92 5.18 -14.37 1.36
CA ARG A 92 4.48 -13.98 2.59
C ARG A 92 2.97 -14.13 2.40
N GLY A 93 2.33 -14.91 3.27
CA GLY A 93 0.88 -14.92 3.39
C GLY A 93 0.44 -13.77 4.29
N ILE A 94 -0.54 -12.96 3.86
CA ILE A 94 -1.09 -11.87 4.67
C ILE A 94 -2.54 -12.22 5.05
N GLN A 95 -2.71 -12.75 6.26
CA GLN A 95 -4.00 -13.09 6.85
C GLN A 95 -4.06 -12.41 8.23
N GLY A 96 -4.63 -11.21 8.29
CA GLY A 96 -4.58 -10.39 9.51
C GLY A 96 -3.18 -9.85 9.82
N TRP A 97 -3.10 -8.81 10.65
CA TRP A 97 -1.87 -8.05 10.94
C TRP A 97 -0.88 -8.78 11.85
N GLU A 98 -0.64 -10.07 11.66
CA GLU A 98 0.32 -10.84 12.45
C GLU A 98 1.57 -11.14 11.59
N TYR A 99 2.67 -10.46 11.91
CA TYR A 99 3.99 -10.75 11.37
C TYR A 99 4.47 -12.11 11.94
N GLN A 100 4.29 -13.20 11.20
CA GLN A 100 5.10 -14.39 11.41
C GLN A 100 6.38 -14.26 10.59
N GLY A 101 7.41 -13.67 11.20
CA GLY A 101 8.78 -13.80 10.74
C GLY A 101 9.35 -15.15 11.19
N GLU A 102 10.20 -15.73 10.35
CA GLU A 102 11.13 -16.79 10.72
C GLU A 102 12.52 -16.38 10.17
N PRO A 103 13.63 -16.85 10.78
CA PRO A 103 14.90 -16.11 10.96
C PRO A 103 15.70 -15.77 9.68
#